data_AF-A0A926BZ64-F1
#
_entry.id   AF-A0A926BZ64-F1
#
_cell.length_a   1.000
_cell.length_b   1.000
_cell.length_c   1.000
_cell.angle_alpha   90.00
_cell.angle_beta   90.00
_cell.angle_gamma   90.00
#
_symmetry.space_group_name_H-M   'P 1'
#
loop_
_entity.id
_entity.type
_entity.pdbx_description
1 polymer ?
#
loop_
_entity_poly.entity_id
_entity_poly.type
_entity_poly.pdbx_seq_one_letter_code
_entity_poly.pdbx_strand_id
1 'polypeptide(L)'
;MAEKFRSSSFKDPIKRDEVEFNDKGVTFREKRLIGGTDNFVFYSDISGVEIDNGLFFATIRVIPRARPEIVLNNFTKGDARRVKELILQNVPNNRPDAFR
;
A
#
# COMPACT_ATOMS: atom_id res chain seq x y z
N MET A 1 14.44 8.80 -3.15
CA MET A 1 14.98 7.46 -2.78
C MET A 1 13.80 6.50 -2.79
N ALA A 2 13.84 5.39 -3.52
CA ALA A 2 12.68 4.50 -3.65
C ALA A 2 12.66 3.44 -2.54
N GLU A 3 11.74 3.55 -1.58
CA GLU A 3 11.58 2.59 -0.49
C GLU A 3 10.66 1.44 -0.95
N LYS A 4 11.10 0.18 -0.80
CA LYS A 4 10.36 -1.00 -1.29
C LYS A 4 9.97 -1.89 -0.12
N PHE A 5 8.69 -2.15 0.04
CA PHE A 5 8.14 -3.07 1.01
C PHE A 5 7.62 -4.32 0.30
N ARG A 6 7.95 -5.49 0.85
CA ARG A 6 7.52 -6.79 0.32
C ARG A 6 6.71 -7.51 1.39
N SER A 7 5.59 -8.12 1.02
CA SER A 7 4.83 -8.94 1.96
C SER A 7 5.69 -10.09 2.49
N SER A 8 5.53 -10.39 3.79
CA SER A 8 6.44 -11.26 4.53
C SER A 8 6.49 -12.67 3.95
N SER A 9 7.71 -13.10 3.63
CA SER A 9 8.07 -14.36 2.98
C SER A 9 7.82 -15.63 3.82
N PHE A 10 7.04 -15.57 4.90
CA PHE A 10 6.96 -16.67 5.87
C PHE A 10 5.99 -17.79 5.48
N LYS A 11 5.08 -17.58 4.51
CA LYS A 11 4.10 -18.63 4.18
C LYS A 11 3.87 -18.90 2.68
N ASP A 12 4.09 -17.94 1.79
CA ASP A 12 3.86 -18.12 0.35
C ASP A 12 4.97 -17.48 -0.50
N PRO A 13 5.93 -18.26 -1.01
CA PRO A 13 6.96 -17.78 -1.95
C PRO A 13 6.39 -17.23 -3.28
N ILE A 14 5.09 -17.45 -3.53
CA ILE A 14 4.47 -17.39 -4.85
C ILE A 14 3.52 -16.18 -5.01
N LYS A 15 3.05 -15.57 -3.90
CA LYS A 15 2.12 -14.42 -3.90
C LYS A 15 2.70 -13.25 -3.09
N ARG A 16 3.78 -12.67 -3.63
CA ARG A 16 4.44 -11.52 -2.99
C ARG A 16 3.91 -10.22 -3.58
N ASP A 17 2.89 -9.67 -2.94
CA ASP A 17 2.47 -8.30 -3.20
C ASP A 17 3.63 -7.37 -2.79
N GLU A 18 4.02 -6.49 -3.71
CA GLU A 18 5.11 -5.54 -3.53
C GLU A 18 4.55 -4.12 -3.57
N VAL A 19 4.97 -3.30 -2.61
CA VAL A 19 4.64 -1.89 -2.53
C VAL A 19 5.92 -1.09 -2.72
N GLU A 20 5.99 -0.35 -3.82
CA GLU A 20 7.13 0.49 -4.16
C GLU A 20 6.74 1.96 -4.04
N PHE A 21 7.38 2.66 -3.10
CA PHE A 21 7.16 4.08 -2.86
C PHE A 21 8.10 4.89 -3.72
N ASN A 22 7.53 5.85 -4.44
CA ASN A 22 8.24 6.84 -5.23
C ASN A 22 7.88 8.25 -4.77
N ASP A 23 8.60 9.26 -5.25
CA ASP A 23 8.39 10.66 -4.84
C ASP A 23 7.02 11.21 -5.28
N LYS A 24 6.39 10.62 -6.30
CA LYS A 24 5.09 11.06 -6.86
C LYS A 24 3.89 10.22 -6.41
N GLY A 25 4.12 8.99 -5.96
CA GLY A 25 3.06 8.03 -5.70
C GLY A 25 3.58 6.66 -5.30
N VAL A 26 2.66 5.70 -5.29
CA VAL A 26 2.93 4.33 -4.86
C VAL A 26 2.57 3.37 -5.99
N THR A 27 3.49 2.46 -6.29
CA THR A 27 3.25 1.33 -7.18
C THR A 27 2.88 0.11 -6.35
N PHE A 28 1.72 -0.45 -6.65
CA PHE A 28 1.23 -1.70 -6.09
C PHE A 28 1.39 -2.80 -7.13
N ARG A 29 2.28 -3.75 -6.87
CA ARG A 29 2.45 -4.92 -7.72
C ARG A 29 1.78 -6.11 -7.06
N GLU A 30 0.63 -6.52 -7.59
CA GLU A 30 0.02 -7.80 -7.21
C GLU A 30 0.68 -8.92 -8.03
N LYS A 31 1.44 -9.80 -7.37
CA LYS A 31 1.97 -11.01 -8.03
C LYS A 31 0.99 -12.15 -7.86
N ARG A 32 0.23 -12.44 -8.91
CA ARG A 32 -0.55 -13.68 -9.02
C ARG A 32 0.24 -14.73 -9.79
N LEU A 33 -0.10 -16.01 -9.56
CA LEU A 33 0.54 -17.16 -10.23
C LEU A 33 0.48 -17.10 -11.77
N ILE A 34 -0.49 -16.37 -12.32
CA ILE A 34 -0.71 -16.20 -13.75
C ILE A 34 -1.11 -14.73 -13.98
N GLY A 35 -0.20 -13.93 -14.52
CA GLY A 35 -0.39 -12.50 -14.74
C GLY A 35 -0.21 -11.65 -13.47
N GLY A 36 0.87 -10.88 -13.40
CA GLY A 36 1.04 -9.83 -12.38
C GLY A 36 0.40 -8.54 -12.86
N THR A 37 -0.24 -7.78 -11.96
CA THR A 37 -0.80 -6.46 -12.29
C THR A 37 -0.06 -5.39 -11.51
N ASP A 38 0.52 -4.45 -12.26
CA ASP A 38 1.20 -3.28 -11.71
C ASP A 38 0.22 -2.10 -11.74
N ASN A 39 -0.17 -1.61 -10.56
CA ASN A 39 -1.06 -0.48 -10.39
C ASN A 39 -0.31 0.68 -9.78
N PHE A 40 -0.09 1.74 -10.54
CA PHE A 40 0.49 2.98 -10.03
C PHE A 40 -0.61 3.97 -9.60
N VAL A 41 -0.47 4.53 -8.40
CA VAL A 41 -1.40 5.52 -7.85
C VAL A 41 -0.63 6.74 -7.33
N PHE A 42 -1.01 7.93 -7.76
CA PHE A 42 -0.43 9.19 -7.27
C PHE A 42 -0.91 9.51 -5.85
N TYR A 43 -0.05 10.12 -5.02
CA TYR A 43 -0.46 10.50 -3.66
C TYR A 43 -1.61 11.52 -3.63
N SER A 44 -1.70 12.40 -4.64
CA SER A 44 -2.82 13.33 -4.82
C SER A 44 -4.16 12.62 -4.96
N ASP A 45 -4.13 11.42 -5.54
CA ASP A 45 -5.31 10.66 -5.92
C ASP A 45 -5.72 9.68 -4.83
N ILE A 46 -4.91 9.49 -3.79
CA ILE A 46 -5.27 8.65 -2.65
C ILE A 46 -6.21 9.45 -1.73
N SER A 47 -7.42 8.92 -1.55
CA SER A 47 -8.42 9.48 -0.65
C SER A 47 -8.18 9.03 0.80
N GLY A 48 -7.81 7.76 0.97
CA GLY A 48 -7.57 7.18 2.28
C GLY A 48 -6.92 5.81 2.21
N VAL A 49 -6.40 5.37 3.35
CA VAL A 49 -5.82 4.04 3.53
C VAL A 49 -6.36 3.41 4.80
N GLU A 50 -6.97 2.24 4.63
CA GLU A 50 -7.52 1.43 5.70
C GLU A 50 -6.70 0.16 5.90
N ILE A 51 -6.65 -0.30 7.15
CA ILE A 51 -6.06 -1.59 7.49
C ILE A 51 -7.15 -2.42 8.12
N ASP A 52 -7.45 -3.54 7.49
CA ASP A 52 -8.26 -4.58 8.08
C ASP A 52 -7.34 -5.57 8.80
N ASN A 53 -7.50 -5.66 10.12
CA ASN A 53 -6.67 -6.54 10.94
C ASN A 53 -7.35 -7.90 11.07
N GLY A 54 -6.92 -8.85 10.26
CA GLY A 54 -7.27 -10.25 10.43
C GLY A 54 -6.61 -10.87 11.67
N LEU A 55 -6.98 -12.13 11.94
CA LEU A 55 -6.53 -12.88 13.12
C LEU A 55 -4.99 -12.98 13.16
N PHE A 56 -4.35 -13.26 12.01
CA PHE A 56 -2.90 -13.40 11.88
C PHE A 56 -2.22 -12.35 10.98
N PHE A 57 -2.88 -11.94 9.90
CA PHE A 57 -2.35 -11.01 8.92
C PHE A 57 -3.26 -9.80 8.76
N ALA A 58 -2.73 -8.73 8.17
CA ALA A 58 -3.48 -7.53 7.85
C ALA A 58 -3.65 -7.41 6.33
N THR A 59 -4.80 -6.88 5.95
CA THR A 59 -5.13 -6.48 4.58
C THR A 59 -5.12 -4.96 4.52
N ILE A 60 -4.38 -4.40 3.57
CA ILE A 60 -4.28 -2.96 3.36
C ILE A 60 -5.24 -2.62 2.22
N ARG A 61 -6.19 -1.73 2.48
CA ARG A 61 -7.09 -1.18 1.47
C ARG A 61 -6.70 0.24 1.17
N VAL A 62 -6.31 0.49 -0.07
CA VAL A 62 -6.03 1.83 -0.57
C VAL A 62 -7.24 2.27 -1.37
N ILE A 63 -7.79 3.43 -1.04
CA ILE A 63 -9.00 3.98 -1.67
C ILE A 63 -8.57 5.15 -2.57
N PRO A 64 -8.41 4.94 -3.89
CA PRO A 64 -8.11 6.00 -4.84
C PRO A 64 -9.40 6.78 -5.16
N ARG A 65 -9.28 8.07 -5.46
CA ARG A 65 -10.42 8.92 -5.84
C ARG A 65 -11.01 8.58 -7.20
N ALA A 66 -10.19 8.09 -8.12
CA ALA A 66 -10.56 7.94 -9.54
C ALA A 66 -10.66 6.47 -9.99
N ARG A 67 -10.49 5.50 -9.09
CA ARG A 67 -10.35 4.07 -9.43
C ARG A 67 -10.95 3.18 -8.34
N PRO A 68 -11.27 1.92 -8.65
CA PRO A 68 -11.64 0.94 -7.63
C PRO A 68 -10.53 0.78 -6.58
N GLU A 69 -10.93 0.38 -5.38
CA GLU A 69 -10.05 0.14 -4.25
C GLU A 69 -8.99 -0.92 -4.58
N ILE A 70 -7.77 -0.68 -4.12
CA ILE A 70 -6.66 -1.63 -4.27
C ILE A 70 -6.51 -2.37 -2.94
N VAL A 71 -6.57 -3.69 -2.99
CA VAL A 71 -6.58 -4.55 -1.80
C VAL A 71 -5.34 -5.41 -1.76
N LEU A 72 -4.42 -5.07 -0.86
CA LEU A 72 -3.16 -5.80 -0.66
C LEU A 72 -3.30 -6.75 0.52
N ASN A 73 -3.03 -8.04 0.31
CA ASN A 73 -3.27 -9.06 1.32
C ASN A 73 -1.96 -9.63 1.88
N ASN A 74 -2.07 -10.34 3.01
CA ASN A 74 -0.96 -11.07 3.64
C ASN A 74 0.20 -10.19 4.12
N PHE A 75 -0.08 -8.96 4.55
CA PHE A 75 0.93 -8.15 5.22
C PHE A 75 0.99 -8.51 6.70
N THR A 76 2.17 -8.43 7.30
CA THR A 76 2.24 -8.48 8.77
C THR A 76 1.57 -7.23 9.33
N LYS A 77 1.05 -7.30 10.55
CA LYS A 77 0.40 -6.13 11.19
C LYS A 77 1.38 -4.94 11.31
N GLY A 78 2.67 -5.22 11.51
CA GLY A 78 3.73 -4.20 11.54
C GLY A 78 3.96 -3.56 10.18
N ASP A 79 4.15 -4.38 9.14
CA ASP A 79 4.36 -3.89 7.77
C ASP A 79 3.13 -3.11 7.28
N ALA A 80 1.92 -3.59 7.56
CA ALA A 80 0.68 -2.92 7.17
C ALA A 80 0.55 -1.52 7.79
N ARG A 81 0.88 -1.37 9.09
CA ARG A 81 0.92 -0.06 9.74
C ARG A 81 1.97 0.85 9.11
N ARG A 82 3.17 0.32 8.89
CA ARG A 82 4.29 1.08 8.28
C ARG A 82 3.93 1.59 6.89
N VAL A 83 3.35 0.73 6.05
CA VAL A 83 2.87 1.09 4.71
C VAL A 83 1.80 2.17 4.79
N LYS A 84 0.80 2.01 5.67
CA LYS A 84 -0.24 3.04 5.87
C LYS A 84 0.37 4.38 6.27
N GLU A 85 1.26 4.39 7.26
CA GLU A 85 1.93 5.61 7.72
C GLU A 85 2.69 6.29 6.59
N LEU A 86 3.48 5.54 5.82
CA LEU A 86 4.26 6.06 4.70
C LEU A 86 3.37 6.63 3.59
N ILE A 87 2.27 5.96 3.26
CA ILE A 87 1.32 6.49 2.29
C ILE A 87 0.75 7.82 2.82
N LEU A 88 0.22 7.81 4.04
CA LEU A 88 -0.44 8.97 4.63
C LEU A 88 0.47 10.19 4.84
N GLN A 89 1.76 9.98 5.13
CA GLN A 89 2.76 11.07 5.23
C GLN A 89 2.98 11.79 3.89
N ASN A 90 2.83 11.07 2.80
CA ASN A 90 3.02 11.59 1.45
C ASN A 90 1.72 12.09 0.81
N VAL A 91 0.55 11.73 1.37
CA VAL A 91 -0.76 12.24 0.93
C VAL A 91 -0.94 13.69 1.41
N PRO A 92 -1.10 14.65 0.49
CA PRO A 92 -1.17 16.07 0.84
C PRO A 92 -2.39 16.42 1.70
N ASN A 93 -3.49 15.66 1.58
CA ASN A 93 -4.73 15.89 2.30
C ASN A 93 -4.73 15.36 3.75
N ASN A 94 -3.72 14.59 4.14
CA ASN A 94 -3.57 14.03 5.48
C ASN A 94 -2.31 14.56 6.19
N ARG A 95 -1.62 15.54 5.58
CA ARG A 95 -0.60 16.31 6.29
C ARG A 95 -1.34 17.25 7.24
N PRO A 96 -1.09 17.18 8.57
CA PRO A 96 -1.49 18.27 9.43
C PRO A 96 -0.82 19.53 8.87
N ASP A 97 -1.63 20.53 8.55
CA ASP A 97 -1.26 21.74 7.82
C ASP A 97 0.15 22.25 8.15
N ALA A 98 1.01 22.32 7.13
CA ALA A 98 2.30 23.02 7.19
C ALA A 98 2.12 24.56 7.12
N PHE A 99 0.88 25.04 7.12
CA PHE A 99 0.55 26.46 7.11
C PHE A 99 -0.55 26.74 8.13
N ARG A 100 -0.11 27.08 9.35
CA ARG A 100 -0.89 27.86 10.32
C ARG A 100 -0.11 29.12 10.64
#